data_AF-A0A1Q9G6L1-F1
#
_entry.id   AF-A0A1Q9G6L1-F1
#
_cell.length_a   1.000
_cell.length_b   1.000
_cell.length_c   1.000
_cell.angle_alpha   90.00
_cell.angle_beta   90.00
_cell.angle_gamma   90.00
#
_symmetry.space_group_name_H-M   'P 1'
#
loop_
_entity.id
_entity.type
_entity.pdbx_description
1 polymer ?
#
loop_
_entity_poly.entity_id
_entity_poly.type
_entity_poly.pdbx_seq_one_letter_code
_entity_poly.pdbx_strand_id
1 'polypeptide(L)'
;MLFFRFNKKEKYDGKIGYYGLSDWWSTCFCEEERRYIEEKYCPIFTRTSMNLTQGKDQHLSEPKVHFLYDLAGWFNTSMDRDIGYKIITKAEESIDEKTTILDLHFFYQSKAKIFYQDRYRSSYYFESAMHSCLNQINLSPRSFTVLKEHSDNELIPTHYGFKQLAVIYEQQWALDRVIELCETAKLHGWAGDWNERIDRCKTRLEAVS
;
A
#
# COMPACT_ATOMS: atom_id res chain seq x y z
N MET A 1 -22.26 22.28 27.29
CA MET A 1 -21.68 21.09 27.94
C MET A 1 -20.21 20.99 27.55
N LEU A 2 -19.29 21.19 28.50
CA LEU A 2 -17.87 20.94 28.27
C LEU A 2 -17.63 19.43 28.34
N PHE A 3 -17.18 18.82 27.24
CA PHE A 3 -16.64 17.47 27.27
C PHE A 3 -15.21 17.54 27.83
N PHE A 4 -15.04 17.09 29.08
CA PHE A 4 -13.72 16.77 29.60
C PHE A 4 -13.21 15.51 28.87
N ARG A 5 -12.33 15.72 27.89
CA ARG A 5 -11.51 14.63 27.33
C ARG A 5 -10.49 14.26 28.40
N PHE A 6 -10.71 13.14 29.08
CA PHE A 6 -9.68 12.52 29.90
C PHE A 6 -8.52 12.13 28.99
N ASN A 7 -7.40 12.85 29.12
CA ASN A 7 -6.18 12.54 28.39
C ASN A 7 -5.55 11.30 29.07
N LYS A 8 -5.94 10.10 28.62
CA LYS A 8 -5.28 8.85 29.03
C LYS A 8 -3.82 8.98 28.64
N LYS A 9 -2.91 8.91 29.61
CA LYS A 9 -1.47 8.91 29.31
C LYS A 9 -1.20 7.68 28.44
N GLU A 10 -0.75 7.91 27.20
CA GLU A 10 -0.43 6.84 26.27
C GLU A 10 0.65 5.92 26.87
N LYS A 11 0.49 4.61 26.65
CA LYS A 11 1.42 3.60 27.17
C LYS A 11 2.77 3.66 26.44
N TYR A 12 2.76 4.08 25.19
CA TYR A 12 3.94 4.24 24.35
C TYR A 12 4.08 5.71 23.96
N ASP A 13 5.33 6.13 23.74
CA ASP A 13 5.67 7.37 23.05
C ASP A 13 5.93 7.04 21.56
N GLY A 14 6.74 7.83 20.85
CA GLY A 14 7.10 7.55 19.46
C GLY A 14 5.91 7.62 18.48
N LYS A 15 6.08 7.03 17.29
CA LYS A 15 5.02 7.02 16.26
C LYS A 15 3.76 6.29 16.74
N ILE A 16 3.90 5.21 17.51
CA ILE A 16 2.77 4.44 18.06
C ILE A 16 1.94 5.30 19.03
N GLY A 17 2.59 6.00 19.97
CA GLY A 17 1.91 6.91 20.88
C GLY A 17 1.27 8.09 20.16
N TYR A 18 2.01 8.73 19.24
CA TYR A 18 1.54 9.89 18.48
C TYR A 18 0.24 9.60 17.70
N TYR A 19 0.17 8.47 17.01
CA TYR A 19 -1.02 8.10 16.22
C TYR A 19 -2.14 7.46 17.07
N GLY A 20 -2.00 7.37 18.39
CA GLY A 20 -2.99 6.73 19.26
C GLY A 20 -3.16 5.24 18.97
N LEU A 21 -2.04 4.56 18.68
CA LEU A 21 -2.00 3.15 18.30
C LEU A 21 -1.62 2.22 19.48
N SER A 22 -1.45 2.75 20.69
CA SER A 22 -0.94 2.01 21.84
C SER A 22 -1.75 0.76 22.22
N ASP A 23 -3.08 0.87 22.21
CA ASP A 23 -3.96 -0.25 22.57
C ASP A 23 -3.86 -1.34 21.49
N TRP A 24 -3.97 -0.98 20.20
CA TRP A 24 -3.78 -1.91 19.08
C TRP A 24 -2.40 -2.58 19.10
N TRP A 25 -1.33 -1.81 19.33
CA TRP A 25 0.03 -2.31 19.40
C TRP A 25 0.22 -3.32 20.55
N SER A 26 -0.46 -3.10 21.69
CA SER A 26 -0.41 -4.01 22.83
C SER A 26 -1.17 -5.30 22.59
N THR A 27 -2.31 -5.24 21.91
CA THR A 27 -3.24 -6.38 21.76
C THR A 27 -3.01 -7.20 20.49
N CYS A 28 -2.53 -6.58 19.42
CA CYS A 28 -2.39 -7.22 18.11
C CYS A 28 -1.06 -7.99 17.96
N PHE A 29 0.00 -7.51 18.63
CA PHE A 29 1.32 -8.11 18.58
C PHE A 29 1.72 -8.72 19.92
N CYS A 30 2.40 -9.87 19.89
CA CYS A 30 3.06 -10.39 21.08
C CYS A 30 4.32 -9.59 21.41
N GLU A 31 4.97 -9.86 22.54
CA GLU A 31 6.19 -9.16 22.94
C GLU A 31 7.35 -9.42 21.97
N GLU A 32 7.46 -10.66 21.49
CA GLU A 32 8.46 -11.08 20.52
C GLU A 32 8.27 -10.38 19.17
N GLU A 33 7.02 -10.31 18.68
CA GLU A 33 6.67 -9.57 17.46
C GLU A 33 7.00 -8.09 17.61
N ARG A 34 6.63 -7.45 18.72
CA ARG A 34 6.94 -6.02 18.95
C ARG A 34 8.44 -5.76 18.94
N ARG A 35 9.23 -6.58 19.64
CA ARG A 35 10.69 -6.45 19.68
C ARG A 35 11.28 -6.63 18.28
N TYR A 36 10.80 -7.62 17.54
CA TYR A 36 11.24 -7.87 16.16
C TYR A 36 10.91 -6.70 15.22
N ILE A 37 9.71 -6.14 15.33
CA ILE A 37 9.29 -4.99 14.52
C ILE A 37 10.16 -3.78 14.82
N GLU A 38 10.45 -3.50 16.09
CA GLU A 38 11.34 -2.40 16.50
C GLU A 38 12.78 -2.58 16.01
N GLU A 39 13.32 -3.80 16.07
CA GLU A 39 14.68 -4.10 15.58
C GLU A 39 14.77 -3.96 14.06
N LYS A 40 13.76 -4.45 13.34
CA LYS A 40 13.74 -4.46 11.87
C LYS A 40 13.48 -3.08 11.29
N TYR A 41 12.62 -2.29 11.92
CA TYR A 41 12.26 -0.96 11.45
C TYR A 41 13.40 0.03 11.72
N CYS A 42 14.30 0.15 10.75
CA CYS A 42 15.42 1.07 10.79
C CYS A 42 15.39 1.98 9.56
N PRO A 43 14.59 3.06 9.56
CA PRO A 43 14.59 4.01 8.45
C PRO A 43 15.98 4.66 8.32
N ILE A 44 16.72 4.25 7.30
CA ILE A 44 18.16 4.45 7.07
C ILE A 44 18.63 5.93 7.09
N PHE A 45 17.75 6.92 7.19
CA PHE A 45 18.10 8.35 7.13
C PHE A 45 17.68 9.21 8.31
N THR A 46 17.02 8.68 9.33
CA THR A 46 16.59 9.54 10.45
C THR A 46 17.63 9.58 11.55
N ARG A 47 18.47 10.62 11.54
CA ARG A 47 19.12 11.19 12.74
C ARG A 47 18.09 11.82 13.70
N THR A 48 16.88 11.26 13.79
CA THR A 48 15.84 11.72 14.73
C THR A 48 15.75 10.73 15.88
N SER A 49 15.66 11.26 17.10
CA SER A 49 15.53 10.54 18.37
C SER A 49 14.19 9.79 18.56
N MET A 50 13.44 9.55 17.48
CA MET A 50 12.08 8.99 17.52
C MET A 50 12.05 7.65 16.80
N ASN A 51 11.80 6.60 17.59
CA ASN A 51 11.56 5.24 17.13
C ASN A 51 10.05 4.94 17.17
N LEU A 52 9.64 3.69 16.94
CA LEU A 52 8.23 3.32 16.94
C LEU A 52 7.54 3.63 18.29
N THR A 53 8.19 3.34 19.42
CA THR A 53 7.57 3.40 20.76
C THR A 53 8.24 4.38 21.73
N GLN A 54 9.32 5.05 21.30
CA GLN A 54 10.14 5.93 22.12
C GLN A 54 10.43 7.26 21.40
N GLY A 55 10.64 8.32 22.18
CA GLY A 55 10.91 9.69 21.70
C GLY A 55 9.66 10.57 21.73
N LYS A 56 9.83 11.85 22.11
CA LYS A 56 8.71 12.78 22.38
C LYS A 56 8.61 14.00 21.48
N ASP A 57 9.48 14.16 20.50
CA ASP A 57 9.48 15.36 19.65
C ASP A 57 9.41 15.03 18.16
N GLN A 58 8.29 15.41 17.54
CA GLN A 58 8.21 16.25 16.34
C GLN A 58 6.76 16.38 15.83
N HIS A 59 6.48 17.49 15.14
CA HIS A 59 5.29 17.68 14.33
C HIS A 59 5.30 16.69 13.15
N LEU A 60 4.85 15.46 13.36
CA LEU A 60 4.56 14.55 12.27
C LEU A 60 3.42 15.17 11.44
N SER A 61 3.67 15.36 10.15
CA SER A 61 2.69 15.89 9.20
C SER A 61 2.04 14.80 8.34
N GLU A 62 2.64 13.60 8.30
CA GLU A 62 2.16 12.47 7.51
C GLU A 62 0.88 11.87 8.15
N PRO A 63 -0.14 11.48 7.35
CA PRO A 63 -1.33 10.81 7.88
C PRO A 63 -1.02 9.44 8.50
N LYS A 64 -1.85 9.00 9.44
CA LYS A 64 -1.71 7.70 10.12
C LYS A 64 -1.60 6.51 9.15
N VAL A 65 -2.42 6.53 8.11
CA VAL A 65 -2.42 5.49 7.07
C VAL A 65 -1.10 5.45 6.29
N HIS A 66 -0.47 6.61 6.05
CA HIS A 66 0.86 6.71 5.44
C HIS A 66 1.90 5.94 6.23
N PHE A 67 2.03 6.31 7.51
CA PHE A 67 2.93 5.62 8.43
C PHE A 67 2.70 4.10 8.44
N LEU A 68 1.45 3.66 8.49
CA LEU A 68 1.12 2.24 8.61
C LEU A 68 1.40 1.46 7.32
N TYR A 69 1.03 1.96 6.14
CA TYR A 69 1.32 1.22 4.91
C TYR A 69 2.82 1.19 4.61
N ASP A 70 3.56 2.24 4.98
CA ASP A 70 5.01 2.28 4.86
C ASP A 70 5.65 1.26 5.78
N LEU A 71 5.22 1.23 7.06
CA LEU A 71 5.69 0.26 8.03
C LEU A 71 5.41 -1.17 7.55
N ALA A 72 4.21 -1.45 7.01
CA ALA A 72 3.85 -2.77 6.48
C ALA A 72 4.80 -3.21 5.34
N GLY A 73 5.32 -2.27 4.55
CA GLY A 73 6.27 -2.54 3.47
C GLY A 73 7.59 -3.18 3.92
N TRP A 74 7.99 -3.01 5.19
CA TRP A 74 9.18 -3.64 5.78
C TRP A 74 8.99 -5.13 6.10
N PHE A 75 7.73 -5.60 6.17
CA PHE A 75 7.36 -6.95 6.57
C PHE A 75 6.76 -7.72 5.39
N ASN A 76 7.50 -7.72 4.27
CA ASN A 76 7.08 -8.31 3.00
C ASN A 76 7.80 -9.63 2.66
N THR A 77 8.50 -10.24 3.61
CA THR A 77 9.09 -11.58 3.42
C THR A 77 8.09 -12.66 3.82
N SER A 78 8.34 -13.92 3.44
CA SER A 78 7.47 -15.04 3.86
C SER A 78 7.43 -15.23 5.38
N MET A 79 8.52 -14.90 6.09
CA MET A 79 8.59 -15.06 7.55
C MET A 79 7.81 -13.96 8.29
N ASP A 80 7.66 -12.79 7.68
CA ASP A 80 7.09 -11.61 8.33
C ASP A 80 5.67 -11.30 7.90
N ARG A 81 5.12 -12.11 6.99
CA ARG A 81 3.93 -11.74 6.24
C ARG A 81 2.71 -11.54 7.14
N ASP A 82 2.59 -12.34 8.19
CA ASP A 82 1.51 -12.20 9.18
C ASP A 82 1.60 -10.86 9.94
N ILE A 83 2.80 -10.36 10.23
CA ILE A 83 3.00 -8.99 10.75
C ILE A 83 2.57 -7.97 9.70
N GLY A 84 3.00 -8.15 8.45
CA GLY A 84 2.60 -7.29 7.32
C GLY A 84 1.07 -7.19 7.18
N TYR A 85 0.36 -8.31 7.32
CA TYR A 85 -1.12 -8.35 7.30
C TYR A 85 -1.76 -7.56 8.44
N LYS A 86 -1.27 -7.72 9.67
CA LYS A 86 -1.78 -6.98 10.83
C LYS A 86 -1.63 -5.47 10.63
N ILE A 87 -0.47 -5.03 10.13
CA ILE A 87 -0.17 -3.60 9.95
C ILE A 87 -0.97 -3.02 8.78
N ILE A 88 -1.01 -3.68 7.62
CA ILE A 88 -1.75 -3.14 6.46
C ILE A 88 -3.27 -3.15 6.68
N THR A 89 -3.79 -4.12 7.44
CA THR A 89 -5.20 -4.11 7.87
C THR A 89 -5.46 -2.91 8.78
N LYS A 90 -4.54 -2.60 9.70
CA LYS A 90 -4.68 -1.40 10.52
C LYS A 90 -4.58 -0.10 9.72
N ALA A 91 -3.77 -0.08 8.66
CA ALA A 91 -3.70 1.04 7.74
C ALA A 91 -5.06 1.30 7.08
N GLU A 92 -5.75 0.24 6.64
CA GLU A 92 -7.09 0.32 6.05
C GLU A 92 -8.13 0.86 7.04
N GLU A 93 -8.15 0.35 8.28
CA GLU A 93 -9.01 0.84 9.35
C GLU A 93 -8.76 2.32 9.71
N SER A 94 -7.58 2.84 9.36
CA SER A 94 -7.17 4.21 9.65
C SER A 94 -7.46 5.18 8.52
N ILE A 95 -8.08 4.72 7.42
CA ILE A 95 -8.53 5.58 6.33
C ILE A 95 -9.70 6.44 6.81
N ASP A 96 -9.56 7.74 6.63
CA ASP A 96 -10.55 8.75 7.01
C ASP A 96 -10.67 9.85 5.94
N GLU A 97 -11.50 10.86 6.18
CA GLU A 97 -11.73 11.97 5.26
C GLU A 97 -10.49 12.85 4.99
N LYS A 98 -9.44 12.72 5.82
CA LYS A 98 -8.19 13.47 5.67
C LYS A 98 -7.15 12.70 4.86
N THR A 99 -7.41 11.44 4.56
CA THR A 99 -6.50 10.62 3.78
C THR A 99 -6.42 11.16 2.35
N THR A 100 -5.21 11.52 1.92
CA THR A 100 -5.02 12.09 0.59
C THR A 100 -5.20 11.04 -0.51
N ILE A 101 -5.45 11.50 -1.74
CA ILE A 101 -5.54 10.62 -2.91
C ILE A 101 -4.23 9.85 -3.13
N LEU A 102 -3.07 10.46 -2.85
CA LEU A 102 -1.79 9.78 -2.96
C LEU A 102 -1.61 8.73 -1.86
N ASP A 103 -1.97 9.04 -0.62
CA ASP A 103 -1.89 8.06 0.46
C ASP A 103 -2.80 6.84 0.19
N LEU A 104 -4.03 7.06 -0.29
CA LEU A 104 -4.90 5.96 -0.72
C LEU A 104 -4.29 5.15 -1.86
N HIS A 105 -3.72 5.82 -2.86
CA HIS A 105 -3.09 5.18 -4.00
C HIS A 105 -1.92 4.28 -3.56
N PHE A 106 -1.02 4.78 -2.72
CA PHE A 106 0.12 4.01 -2.22
C PHE A 106 -0.28 2.96 -1.18
N PHE A 107 -1.29 3.21 -0.37
CA PHE A 107 -1.90 2.20 0.50
C PHE A 107 -2.35 0.97 -0.31
N TYR A 108 -3.18 1.18 -1.35
CA TYR A 108 -3.67 0.07 -2.16
C TYR A 108 -2.55 -0.64 -2.92
N GLN A 109 -1.51 0.09 -3.34
CA GLN A 109 -0.30 -0.51 -3.88
C GLN A 109 0.36 -1.47 -2.89
N SER A 110 0.61 -1.00 -1.66
CA SER A 110 1.26 -1.77 -0.61
C SER A 110 0.43 -2.99 -0.21
N LYS A 111 -0.89 -2.82 -0.05
CA LYS A 111 -1.82 -3.92 0.22
C LYS A 111 -1.79 -4.96 -0.91
N ALA A 112 -1.87 -4.53 -2.16
CA ALA A 112 -1.80 -5.45 -3.28
C ALA A 112 -0.50 -6.27 -3.30
N LYS A 113 0.65 -5.62 -3.10
CA LYS A 113 1.96 -6.29 -3.04
C LYS A 113 2.04 -7.33 -1.93
N ILE A 114 1.62 -6.99 -0.72
CA ILE A 114 1.70 -7.88 0.46
C ILE A 114 0.82 -9.11 0.26
N PHE A 115 -0.44 -8.93 -0.17
CA PHE A 115 -1.39 -10.03 -0.32
C PHE A 115 -1.05 -10.93 -1.52
N TYR A 116 -0.56 -10.37 -2.63
CA TYR A 116 -0.27 -11.16 -3.84
C TYR A 116 0.84 -12.20 -3.65
N GLN A 117 1.74 -11.97 -2.70
CA GLN A 117 2.79 -12.93 -2.39
C GLN A 117 2.25 -14.28 -1.87
N ASP A 118 1.06 -14.29 -1.26
CA ASP A 118 0.38 -15.47 -0.71
C ASP A 118 -0.85 -15.88 -1.52
N ARG A 119 -0.94 -15.44 -2.78
CA ARG A 119 -2.08 -15.70 -3.68
C ARG A 119 -2.50 -17.17 -3.82
N TYR A 120 -1.62 -18.13 -3.52
CA TYR A 120 -1.94 -19.56 -3.59
C TYR A 120 -2.30 -20.18 -2.23
N ARG A 121 -2.18 -19.44 -1.13
CA ARG A 121 -2.49 -19.91 0.22
C ARG A 121 -4.01 -20.04 0.44
N SER A 122 -4.79 -19.11 -0.11
CA SER A 122 -6.26 -19.18 -0.19
C SER A 122 -6.79 -18.15 -1.19
N SER A 123 -8.05 -18.30 -1.60
CA SER A 123 -8.72 -17.32 -2.49
C SER A 123 -8.74 -15.92 -1.87
N TYR A 124 -8.87 -15.82 -0.55
CA TYR A 124 -8.87 -14.55 0.18
C TYR A 124 -7.64 -13.68 -0.13
N TYR A 125 -6.44 -14.26 -0.18
CA TYR A 125 -5.22 -13.48 -0.44
C TYR A 125 -5.16 -13.00 -1.89
N PHE A 126 -5.53 -13.87 -2.83
CA PHE A 126 -5.60 -13.51 -4.23
C PHE A 126 -6.65 -12.43 -4.51
N GLU A 127 -7.86 -12.61 -3.99
CA GLU A 127 -8.97 -11.65 -4.12
C GLU A 127 -8.62 -10.30 -3.47
N SER A 128 -8.00 -10.32 -2.28
CA SER A 128 -7.55 -9.09 -1.61
C SER A 128 -6.52 -8.33 -2.44
N ALA A 129 -5.60 -9.04 -3.09
CA ALA A 129 -4.62 -8.42 -3.98
C ALA A 129 -5.27 -7.83 -5.24
N MET A 130 -6.19 -8.57 -5.88
CA MET A 130 -6.93 -8.11 -7.05
C MET A 130 -7.79 -6.88 -6.73
N HIS A 131 -8.55 -6.93 -5.63
CA HIS A 131 -9.40 -5.83 -5.19
C HIS A 131 -8.56 -4.58 -4.90
N SER A 132 -7.40 -4.75 -4.26
CA SER A 132 -6.48 -3.64 -4.00
C SER A 132 -5.92 -3.05 -5.31
N CYS A 133 -5.58 -3.88 -6.31
CA CYS A 133 -5.16 -3.38 -7.62
C CYS A 133 -6.26 -2.57 -8.32
N LEU A 134 -7.51 -3.07 -8.28
CA LEU A 134 -8.67 -2.38 -8.85
C LEU A 134 -8.93 -1.04 -8.15
N ASN A 135 -8.89 -1.02 -6.82
CA ASN A 135 -9.03 0.22 -6.06
C ASN A 135 -7.91 1.22 -6.36
N GLN A 136 -6.66 0.77 -6.50
CA GLN A 136 -5.56 1.62 -6.93
C GLN A 136 -5.82 2.22 -8.33
N ILE A 137 -6.29 1.41 -9.28
CA ILE A 137 -6.63 1.86 -10.64
C ILE A 137 -7.79 2.86 -10.64
N ASN A 138 -8.81 2.67 -9.82
CA ASN A 138 -9.93 3.60 -9.70
C ASN A 138 -9.49 5.00 -9.24
N LEU A 139 -8.37 5.11 -8.53
CA LEU A 139 -7.77 6.38 -8.14
C LEU A 139 -6.86 6.97 -9.22
N SER A 140 -6.49 6.19 -10.23
CA SER A 140 -5.34 6.47 -11.09
C SER A 140 -5.44 7.74 -11.93
N PRO A 141 -6.59 8.21 -12.46
CA PRO A 141 -6.64 9.53 -13.11
C PRO A 141 -6.28 10.65 -12.15
N ARG A 142 -6.82 10.61 -10.93
CA ARG A 142 -6.63 11.65 -9.92
C ARG A 142 -5.23 11.58 -9.31
N SER A 143 -4.73 10.39 -8.99
CA SER A 143 -3.38 10.24 -8.45
C SER A 143 -2.31 10.58 -9.48
N PHE A 144 -2.54 10.31 -10.77
CA PHE A 144 -1.65 10.74 -11.84
C PHE A 144 -1.55 12.26 -11.91
N THR A 145 -2.67 12.98 -11.87
CA THR A 145 -2.69 14.46 -11.83
C THR A 145 -1.84 14.99 -10.68
N VAL A 146 -2.08 14.50 -9.46
CA VAL A 146 -1.34 14.97 -8.28
C VAL A 146 0.16 14.64 -8.38
N LEU A 147 0.53 13.43 -8.82
CA LEU A 147 1.95 13.08 -9.00
C LEU A 147 2.63 13.97 -10.04
N LYS A 148 1.98 14.21 -11.18
CA LYS A 148 2.51 15.03 -12.26
C LYS A 148 2.74 16.49 -11.85
N GLU A 149 1.88 17.04 -11.00
CA GLU A 149 2.04 18.39 -10.45
C GLU A 149 3.26 18.52 -9.53
N HIS A 150 3.64 17.43 -8.85
CA HIS A 150 4.75 17.43 -7.88
C HIS A 150 6.07 16.91 -8.47
N SER A 151 6.08 16.40 -9.70
CA SER A 151 7.22 15.63 -10.21
C SER A 151 8.30 16.44 -10.91
N ASP A 152 8.23 17.78 -11.06
CA ASP A 152 9.28 18.62 -11.67
C ASP A 152 9.94 18.03 -12.95
N ASN A 153 9.15 17.41 -13.83
CA ASN A 153 9.58 16.65 -15.04
C ASN A 153 10.26 15.29 -14.80
N GLU A 154 10.20 14.74 -13.59
CA GLU A 154 10.56 13.34 -13.31
C GLU A 154 9.62 12.37 -14.03
N LEU A 155 10.18 11.21 -14.35
CA LEU A 155 9.46 10.11 -14.99
C LEU A 155 8.38 9.59 -14.05
N ILE A 156 7.12 9.62 -14.51
CA ILE A 156 6.02 8.98 -13.80
C ILE A 156 6.32 7.47 -13.70
N PRO A 157 6.30 6.87 -12.49
CA PRO A 157 6.61 5.47 -12.33
C PRO A 157 5.56 4.58 -12.99
N THR A 158 5.92 3.32 -13.22
CA THR A 158 4.92 2.32 -13.63
C THR A 158 3.91 2.08 -12.53
N HIS A 159 2.63 2.10 -12.88
CA HIS A 159 1.55 1.84 -11.94
C HIS A 159 1.43 0.35 -11.59
N TYR A 160 1.60 0.01 -10.31
CA TYR A 160 1.61 -1.39 -9.85
C TYR A 160 0.30 -2.12 -10.17
N GLY A 161 -0.87 -1.54 -9.84
CA GLY A 161 -2.18 -2.17 -10.08
C GLY A 161 -2.41 -2.59 -11.54
N PHE A 162 -2.20 -1.67 -12.50
CA PHE A 162 -2.27 -2.00 -13.94
C PHE A 162 -1.30 -3.14 -14.31
N LYS A 163 -0.03 -3.05 -13.91
CA LYS A 163 0.97 -4.06 -14.23
C LYS A 163 0.60 -5.43 -13.66
N GLN A 164 0.16 -5.48 -12.41
CA GLN A 164 -0.13 -6.72 -11.70
C GLN A 164 -1.42 -7.38 -12.19
N LEU A 165 -2.49 -6.61 -12.45
CA LEU A 165 -3.71 -7.18 -13.03
C LEU A 165 -3.50 -7.68 -14.46
N ALA A 166 -2.67 -7.00 -15.25
CA ALA A 166 -2.34 -7.49 -16.59
C ALA A 166 -1.64 -8.86 -16.51
N VAL A 167 -0.70 -9.05 -15.59
CA VAL A 167 -0.08 -10.38 -15.35
C VAL A 167 -1.13 -11.42 -14.95
N ILE A 168 -2.04 -11.07 -14.04
CA ILE A 168 -3.10 -11.98 -13.57
C ILE A 168 -4.04 -12.37 -14.72
N TYR A 169 -4.51 -11.42 -15.51
CA TYR A 169 -5.40 -11.68 -16.64
C TYR A 169 -4.70 -12.46 -17.76
N GLU A 170 -3.41 -12.22 -18.01
CA GLU A 170 -2.63 -13.04 -18.94
C GLU A 170 -2.53 -14.51 -18.48
N GLN A 171 -2.30 -14.74 -17.18
CA GLN A 171 -2.29 -16.08 -16.60
C GLN A 171 -3.65 -16.79 -16.69
N GLN A 172 -4.74 -16.03 -16.63
CA GLN A 172 -6.11 -16.51 -16.80
C GLN A 172 -6.55 -16.62 -18.27
N TRP A 173 -5.66 -16.30 -19.22
CA TRP A 173 -5.98 -16.21 -20.65
C TRP A 173 -7.11 -15.22 -20.99
N ALA A 174 -7.36 -14.24 -20.12
CA ALA A 174 -8.35 -13.19 -20.35
C ALA A 174 -7.75 -12.06 -21.20
N LEU A 175 -7.32 -12.38 -22.42
CA LEU A 175 -6.51 -11.49 -23.27
C LEU A 175 -7.22 -10.18 -23.62
N ASP A 176 -8.53 -10.19 -23.86
CA ASP A 176 -9.31 -8.98 -24.10
C ASP A 176 -9.24 -8.01 -22.92
N ARG A 177 -9.32 -8.54 -21.68
CA ARG A 177 -9.19 -7.73 -20.46
C ARG A 177 -7.79 -7.15 -20.29
N VAL A 178 -6.76 -7.87 -20.74
CA VAL A 178 -5.38 -7.33 -20.73
C VAL A 178 -5.28 -6.14 -21.67
N ILE A 179 -5.85 -6.24 -22.87
CA ILE A 179 -5.85 -5.16 -23.86
C ILE A 179 -6.59 -3.93 -23.31
N GLU A 180 -7.82 -4.10 -22.81
CA GLU A 180 -8.62 -3.02 -22.21
C GLU A 180 -7.86 -2.32 -21.06
N LEU A 181 -7.24 -3.11 -20.18
CA LEU A 181 -6.47 -2.62 -19.05
C LEU A 181 -5.25 -1.80 -19.48
N CYS A 182 -4.51 -2.27 -20.49
CA CYS A 182 -3.35 -1.56 -21.04
C CYS A 182 -3.76 -0.26 -21.75
N GLU A 183 -4.86 -0.26 -22.50
CA GLU A 183 -5.38 0.97 -23.12
C GLU A 183 -5.83 1.99 -22.06
N THR A 184 -6.45 1.52 -20.98
CA THR A 184 -6.81 2.37 -19.83
C THR A 184 -5.57 2.97 -19.17
N ALA A 185 -4.51 2.18 -18.95
CA ALA A 185 -3.25 2.66 -18.38
C ALA A 185 -2.61 3.77 -19.24
N LYS A 186 -2.61 3.59 -20.57
CA LYS A 186 -2.15 4.58 -21.55
C LYS A 186 -2.99 5.85 -21.51
N LEU A 187 -4.31 5.71 -21.51
CA LEU A 187 -5.25 6.83 -21.46
C LEU A 187 -5.01 7.70 -20.21
N HIS A 188 -4.75 7.05 -19.07
CA HIS A 188 -4.45 7.73 -17.82
C HIS A 188 -3.02 8.31 -17.76
N GLY A 189 -2.16 8.00 -18.74
CA GLY A 189 -0.81 8.56 -18.86
C GLY A 189 0.30 7.80 -18.12
N TRP A 190 0.02 6.62 -17.56
CA TRP A 190 1.02 5.87 -16.78
C TRP A 190 2.09 5.24 -17.67
N ALA A 191 3.34 5.24 -17.21
CA ALA A 191 4.45 4.59 -17.91
C ALA A 191 4.36 3.05 -17.84
N GLY A 192 4.78 2.37 -18.91
CA GLY A 192 4.85 0.91 -18.96
C GLY A 192 4.96 0.35 -20.37
N ASP A 193 5.10 -0.98 -20.48
CA ASP A 193 5.20 -1.78 -21.72
C ASP A 193 3.84 -2.01 -22.40
N TRP A 194 2.92 -1.04 -22.32
CA TRP A 194 1.50 -1.24 -22.64
C TRP A 194 1.26 -1.60 -24.11
N ASN A 195 1.91 -0.90 -25.05
CA ASN A 195 1.75 -1.18 -26.49
C ASN A 195 2.27 -2.58 -26.85
N GLU A 196 3.49 -2.93 -26.39
CA GLU A 196 4.07 -4.26 -26.61
C GLU A 196 3.17 -5.36 -26.05
N ARG A 197 2.55 -5.12 -24.89
CA ARG A 197 1.62 -6.06 -24.26
C ARG A 197 0.31 -6.19 -25.04
N ILE A 198 -0.25 -5.07 -25.53
CA ILE A 198 -1.44 -5.05 -26.38
C ILE A 198 -1.19 -5.86 -27.66
N ASP A 199 -0.09 -5.57 -28.37
CA ASP A 199 0.24 -6.23 -29.63
C ASP A 199 0.42 -7.73 -29.43
N ARG A 200 1.16 -8.14 -28.40
CA ARG A 200 1.32 -9.55 -28.02
C ARG A 200 -0.02 -10.25 -27.76
N CYS A 201 -0.95 -9.59 -27.06
CA CYS A 201 -2.26 -10.18 -26.76
C CYS A 201 -3.14 -10.28 -28.01
N LYS A 202 -3.11 -9.27 -28.89
CA LYS A 202 -3.82 -9.30 -30.18
C LYS A 202 -3.34 -10.44 -31.07
N THR A 203 -2.02 -10.60 -31.25
CA THR A 203 -1.45 -11.74 -32.00
C THR A 203 -1.91 -13.08 -31.43
N ARG A 204 -1.96 -13.22 -30.10
CA ARG A 204 -2.40 -14.46 -29.45
C ARG A 204 -3.89 -14.74 -29.65
N LEU A 205 -4.74 -13.72 -29.68
CA LEU A 205 -6.18 -13.85 -29.97
C LEU A 205 -6.40 -14.29 -31.42
N GLU A 206 -5.70 -13.67 -32.37
CA GLU A 206 -5.76 -14.04 -33.78
C GLU A 206 -5.32 -15.49 -34.02
N ALA A 207 -4.31 -15.97 -33.30
CA ALA A 207 -3.82 -17.34 -33.43
C ALA A 207 -4.77 -18.43 -32.90
N VAL A 208 -5.77 -18.07 -32.08
CA VAL A 208 -6.78 -19.00 -31.53
C VAL A 208 -8.17 -18.80 -32.15
N SER A 209 -8.31 -17.83 -33.06
CA SER A 209 -9.52 -17.52 -33.82
C SER A 209 -9.63 -18.40 -35.07
#